data_AF-A0A9E3C8E4-F1
#
_entry.id   AF-A0A9E3C8E4-F1
#
_cell.length_a   1.000
_cell.length_b   1.000
_cell.length_c   1.000
_cell.angle_alpha   90.00
_cell.angle_beta   90.00
_cell.angle_gamma   90.00
#
_symmetry.space_group_name_H-M   'P 1'
#
loop_
_entity.id
_entity.type
_entity.pdbx_description
1 polymer ?
#
loop_
_entity_poly.entity_id
_entity_poly.type
_entity_poly.pdbx_seq_one_letter_code
_entity_poly.pdbx_strand_id
1 'polypeptide(L)'
;MLQTETITLSATFAAIDPGVPPSLAFYKLPHHRPDGKGRHFSMAVPVCDAALLARAERELTRGGEITVTVETRWAEPGLPKTLLDFSKVASPKERALITVV
;
A
#
# COMPACT_ATOMS: atom_id res chain seq x y z
N MET A 1 9.85 22.62 10.11
CA MET A 1 9.39 21.32 10.65
C MET A 1 8.98 20.47 9.46
N LEU A 2 9.63 19.33 9.23
CA LEU A 2 9.20 18.37 8.20
C LEU A 2 7.98 17.64 8.75
N GLN A 3 6.79 17.99 8.27
CA GLN A 3 5.54 17.38 8.72
C GLN A 3 5.44 16.01 8.04
N THR A 4 5.67 14.97 8.84
CA THR A 4 5.37 13.60 8.49
C THR A 4 3.86 13.41 8.59
N GLU A 5 3.24 12.85 7.55
CA GLU A 5 1.83 12.52 7.55
C GLU A 5 1.61 11.05 7.27
N THR A 6 0.64 10.46 7.95
CA THR A 6 0.19 9.10 7.70
C THR A 6 -1.01 9.15 6.78
N ILE A 7 -0.92 8.46 5.65
CA ILE A 7 -2.02 8.37 4.69
C ILE A 7 -2.38 6.92 4.42
N THR A 8 -3.67 6.65 4.36
CA THR A 8 -4.22 5.34 4.05
C THR A 8 -4.79 5.38 2.63
N LEU A 9 -4.31 4.49 1.77
CA LEU A 9 -4.58 4.50 0.33
C LEU A 9 -5.00 3.10 -0.14
N SER A 10 -5.95 3.01 -1.05
CA SER A 10 -6.27 1.76 -1.74
C SER A 10 -5.33 1.55 -2.92
N ALA A 11 -4.83 0.33 -3.08
CA ALA A 11 -3.88 -0.04 -4.13
C ALA A 11 -4.07 -1.49 -4.55
N THR A 12 -3.59 -1.85 -5.74
CA THR A 12 -3.53 -3.25 -6.16
C THR A 12 -2.13 -3.79 -5.92
N PHE A 13 -2.00 -4.87 -5.17
CA PHE A 13 -0.70 -5.49 -4.93
C PHE A 13 -0.12 -6.07 -6.22
N ALA A 14 1.14 -5.73 -6.52
CA ALA A 14 1.84 -6.17 -7.72
C ALA A 14 2.79 -7.34 -7.42
N ALA A 15 3.76 -7.12 -6.55
CA ALA A 15 4.80 -8.07 -6.20
C ALA A 15 5.57 -7.60 -4.96
N ILE A 16 6.32 -8.52 -4.34
CA ILE A 16 7.40 -8.17 -3.40
C ILE A 16 8.70 -8.10 -4.21
N ASP A 17 9.44 -7.00 -4.06
CA ASP A 17 10.79 -6.83 -4.57
C ASP A 17 11.78 -7.13 -3.42
N PRO A 18 12.66 -8.16 -3.56
CA PRO A 18 13.57 -8.61 -2.51
C PRO A 18 14.80 -7.69 -2.28
N GLY A 19 14.76 -6.42 -2.70
CA GLY A 19 15.84 -5.45 -2.50
C GLY A 19 16.24 -5.21 -1.04
N VAL A 20 17.17 -4.26 -0.80
CA VAL A 20 17.61 -3.87 0.55
C VAL A 20 17.30 -2.39 0.79
N PRO A 21 16.24 -2.04 1.56
CA PRO A 21 15.25 -2.92 2.17
C PRO A 21 14.25 -3.51 1.16
N PRO A 22 13.58 -4.64 1.50
CA PRO A 22 12.57 -5.26 0.64
C PRO A 22 11.37 -4.31 0.49
N SER A 23 10.73 -4.33 -0.67
CA SER A 23 9.67 -3.37 -1.01
C SER A 23 8.43 -4.05 -1.56
N LEU A 24 7.24 -3.56 -1.19
CA LEU A 24 5.99 -3.97 -1.84
C LEU A 24 5.72 -3.05 -3.02
N ALA A 25 5.65 -3.64 -4.21
CA ALA A 25 5.20 -2.97 -5.41
C ALA A 25 3.67 -2.98 -5.47
N PHE A 26 3.11 -1.84 -5.82
CA PHE A 26 1.68 -1.63 -5.97
C PHE A 26 1.37 -0.94 -7.30
N TYR A 27 0.21 -1.27 -7.86
CA TYR A 27 -0.38 -0.55 -8.98
C TYR A 27 -1.46 0.40 -8.50
N LYS A 28 -1.58 1.53 -9.20
CA LYS A 28 -2.69 2.50 -9.08
C LYS A 28 -2.87 3.08 -7.67
N LEU A 29 -1.80 3.54 -7.02
CA LEU A 29 -2.01 4.36 -5.82
C LEU A 29 -2.62 5.70 -6.22
N PRO A 30 -3.77 6.10 -5.63
CA PRO A 30 -4.30 7.43 -5.79
C PRO A 30 -3.43 8.38 -4.97
N HIS A 31 -2.64 9.21 -5.65
CA HIS A 31 -1.88 10.25 -4.96
C HIS A 31 -2.60 11.57 -5.12
N HIS A 32 -3.30 11.97 -4.06
CA HIS A 32 -3.95 13.26 -3.97
C HIS A 32 -2.93 14.28 -3.53
N ARG A 33 -2.54 15.19 -4.43
CA ARG A 33 -1.81 16.38 -4.01
C ARG A 33 -2.73 17.29 -3.18
N PRO A 34 -2.16 18.11 -2.29
CA PRO A 34 -2.91 19.14 -1.56
C PRO A 34 -3.64 20.14 -2.46
N ASP A 35 -3.23 20.26 -3.73
CA ASP A 35 -3.87 21.09 -4.76
C ASP A 35 -5.14 20.46 -5.39
N GLY A 36 -5.56 19.28 -4.92
CA GLY A 36 -6.76 18.57 -5.38
C GLY A 36 -6.55 17.74 -6.65
N LYS A 37 -5.35 17.72 -7.25
CA LYS A 37 -5.09 16.92 -8.46
C LYS A 37 -4.62 15.52 -8.08
N GLY A 38 -5.48 14.54 -8.31
CA GLY A 38 -5.16 13.11 -8.18
C GLY A 38 -4.50 12.55 -9.44
N ARG A 39 -3.44 11.74 -9.27
CA ARG A 39 -2.93 10.86 -10.33
C ARG A 39 -2.73 9.45 -9.78
N HIS A 40 -2.94 8.46 -10.65
CA HIS A 40 -2.57 7.08 -10.37
C HIS A 40 -1.13 6.83 -10.84
N PHE A 41 -0.32 6.20 -10.00
CA PHE A 41 0.98 5.69 -10.40
C PHE A 41 1.26 4.33 -9.77
N SER A 42 2.28 3.65 -10.31
CA SER A 42 2.82 2.43 -9.72
C SER A 42 4.03 2.79 -8.87
N MET A 43 4.20 2.13 -7.75
CA MET A 43 5.26 2.46 -6.80
C MET A 43 5.65 1.24 -5.97
N ALA A 44 6.93 1.18 -5.63
CA ALA A 44 7.47 0.28 -4.63
C ALA A 44 7.62 1.04 -3.30
N VAL A 45 7.03 0.52 -2.23
CA VAL A 45 7.16 1.08 -0.89
C VAL A 45 8.02 0.14 -0.05
N PRO A 46 9.10 0.62 0.57
CA PRO A 46 9.94 -0.23 1.38
C PRO A 46 9.23 -0.65 2.67
N VAL A 47 9.48 -1.89 3.06
CA VAL A 47 8.98 -2.51 4.29
C VAL A 47 10.17 -2.78 5.19
N CYS A 48 10.33 -1.93 6.20
CA CYS A 48 11.42 -2.07 7.17
C CYS A 48 11.12 -3.09 8.27
N ASP A 49 9.84 -3.48 8.44
CA ASP A 49 9.40 -4.46 9.43
C ASP A 49 9.34 -5.87 8.83
N ALA A 50 10.20 -6.76 9.32
CA ALA A 50 10.27 -8.15 8.88
C ALA A 50 8.98 -8.95 9.18
N ALA A 51 8.26 -8.63 10.26
CA ALA A 51 6.99 -9.27 10.58
C ALA A 51 5.89 -8.84 9.60
N LEU A 52 5.87 -7.55 9.25
CA LEU A 52 4.95 -7.02 8.24
C LEU A 52 5.23 -7.62 6.86
N LEU A 53 6.51 -7.80 6.50
CA LEU A 53 6.92 -8.47 5.26
C LEU A 53 6.46 -9.93 5.24
N ALA A 54 6.72 -10.69 6.30
CA ALA A 54 6.29 -12.10 6.39
C ALA A 54 4.76 -12.24 6.34
N ARG A 55 4.03 -11.28 6.93
CA ARG A 55 2.57 -11.20 6.81
C ARG A 55 2.16 -10.91 5.36
N ALA A 56 2.84 -9.97 4.69
CA ALA A 56 2.57 -9.61 3.31
C ALA A 56 2.78 -10.79 2.36
N GLU A 57 3.84 -11.57 2.54
CA GLU A 57 4.12 -12.79 1.77
C GLU A 57 3.04 -13.86 1.91
N ARG A 58 2.44 -13.99 3.10
CA ARG A 58 1.40 -14.99 3.37
C ARG A 58 0.02 -14.53 2.93
N GLU A 59 -0.27 -13.26 3.14
CA GLU A 59 -1.59 -12.70 2.92
C GLU A 59 -1.75 -12.16 1.51
N LEU A 60 -0.79 -11.42 0.97
CA LEU A 60 -0.99 -10.68 -0.28
C LEU A 60 -0.90 -11.59 -1.52
N THR A 61 -1.94 -11.54 -2.33
CA THR A 61 -1.98 -12.20 -3.64
C THR A 61 -1.83 -11.15 -4.73
N ARG A 62 -0.96 -11.39 -5.72
CA ARG A 62 -0.79 -10.51 -6.87
C ARG A 62 -2.13 -10.22 -7.54
N GLY A 63 -2.39 -8.94 -7.82
CA GLY A 63 -3.67 -8.46 -8.36
C GLY A 63 -4.76 -8.24 -7.30
N GLY A 64 -4.50 -8.60 -6.04
CA GLY A 64 -5.41 -8.36 -4.92
C GLY A 64 -5.49 -6.87 -4.56
N GLU A 65 -6.71 -6.42 -4.27
CA GLU A 65 -6.94 -5.07 -3.79
C GLU A 65 -6.67 -5.01 -2.28
N ILE A 66 -5.87 -4.04 -1.87
CA ILE A 66 -5.48 -3.82 -0.49
C ILE A 66 -5.52 -2.34 -0.16
N THR A 67 -5.69 -2.07 1.12
CA THR A 67 -5.52 -0.75 1.69
C THR A 67 -4.15 -0.73 2.37
N VAL A 68 -3.31 0.23 2.01
CA VAL A 68 -1.98 0.42 2.59
C VAL A 68 -1.94 1.70 3.38
N THR A 69 -1.34 1.64 4.56
CA THR A 69 -1.05 2.80 5.39
C THR A 69 0.42 3.11 5.24
N VAL A 70 0.72 4.29 4.71
CA VAL A 70 2.09 4.70 4.40
C VAL A 70 2.43 6.01 5.09
N GLU A 71 3.70 6.14 5.46
CA GLU A 71 4.25 7.39 5.94
C GLU A 71 4.73 8.23 4.75
N THR A 72 4.28 9.48 4.67
CA THR A 72 4.61 10.43 3.61
C THR A 72 5.21 11.72 4.19
N ARG A 73 6.11 12.35 3.43
CA ARG A 73 6.67 13.68 3.75
C ARG A 73 6.58 14.56 2.53
N TRP A 74 5.57 15.42 2.48
CA TRP A 74 5.26 16.23 1.30
C TRP A 74 6.40 17.13 0.80
N ALA A 75 7.33 17.48 1.69
CA ALA A 75 8.49 18.29 1.36
C ALA A 75 9.60 17.54 0.62
N GLU A 76 9.54 16.20 0.53
CA GLU A 76 10.56 15.37 -0.11
C GLU A 76 10.06 14.79 -1.45
N PRO A 77 10.85 14.86 -2.53
CA PRO A 77 10.53 14.16 -3.77
C PRO A 77 10.67 12.64 -3.57
N GLY A 78 9.73 11.85 -4.11
CA GLY A 78 9.77 10.38 -4.02
C GLY A 78 8.85 9.75 -2.96
N LEU A 79 7.73 10.39 -2.66
CA LEU A 79 6.67 9.85 -1.82
C LEU A 79 6.11 8.51 -2.31
N PRO A 80 5.51 7.72 -1.41
CA PRO A 80 5.73 7.55 0.04
C PRO A 80 7.03 6.86 0.46
N LYS A 81 7.39 7.04 1.74
CA LYS A 81 8.66 6.60 2.32
C LYS A 81 8.66 5.19 2.86
N THR A 82 7.65 4.78 3.61
CA THR A 82 7.65 3.50 4.33
C THR A 82 6.23 2.99 4.49
N LEU A 83 6.05 1.68 4.34
CA LEU A 83 4.80 1.01 4.66
C LEU A 83 4.72 0.81 6.17
N LEU A 84 3.66 1.33 6.79
CA LEU A 84 3.39 1.15 8.20
C LEU A 84 2.48 -0.04 8.46
N ASP A 85 1.45 -0.22 7.62
CA ASP A 85 0.52 -1.34 7.72
C ASP A 85 -0.20 -1.58 6.40
N PHE A 86 -0.85 -2.74 6.26
CA PHE A 86 -1.78 -3.02 5.18
C PHE A 86 -2.96 -3.87 5.65
N SER A 87 -4.08 -3.74 4.94
CA SER A 87 -5.30 -4.51 5.14
C SER A 87 -5.81 -5.01 3.79
N LYS A 88 -6.28 -6.26 3.73
CA LYS A 88 -6.96 -6.76 2.52
C LYS A 88 -8.31 -6.09 2.36
N VAL A 89 -8.63 -5.67 1.14
CA VAL A 89 -10.02 -5.37 0.78
C VAL A 89 -10.65 -6.70 0.39
N ALA A 90 -11.63 -7.16 1.17
CA ALA A 90 -12.38 -8.36 0.82
C ALA A 90 -12.94 -8.19 -0.60
N SER A 91 -12.51 -9.04 -1.51
CA SER A 91 -12.97 -8.98 -2.89
C SER A 91 -14.50 -9.17 -2.95
N PRO A 92 -15.21 -8.64 -3.95
CA PRO A 92 -16.65 -8.86 -4.08
C PRO A 92 -17.04 -10.36 -4.09
N LYS A 93 -16.13 -11.24 -4.56
CA LYS A 93 -16.29 -12.70 -4.52
C LYS A 93 -16.24 -13.28 -3.11
N GLU A 94 -15.44 -12.72 -2.21
CA GLU A 94 -15.43 -13.11 -0.79
C GLU A 94 -16.64 -12.53 -0.03
N ARG A 95 -17.11 -11.34 -0.40
CA ARG A 95 -18.37 -10.78 0.15
C ARG A 95 -19.59 -11.64 -0.18
N ALA A 96 -19.61 -12.31 -1.34
CA ALA A 96 -20.71 -13.19 -1.74
C ALA A 96 -20.80 -14.49 -0.92
N LEU A 97 -19.72 -14.92 -0.25
CA LEU A 97 -19.71 -16.11 0.62
C LEU A 97 -20.19 -15.81 2.06
N ILE A 98 -20.39 -14.53 2.41
CA ILE A 98 -20.94 -14.10 3.71
C ILE A 98 -22.40 -13.63 3.53
N THR A 99 -23.17 -14.32 2.67
CA THR A 99 -24.64 -14.27 2.77
C THR A 99 -25.06 -15.47 3.59
N VAL A 100 -25.34 -15.18 4.85
CA VAL A 100 -25.76 -16.08 5.92
C VAL A 100 -27.02 -16.87 5.51
N VAL A 101 -26.98 -18.17 5.79
CA VAL A 101 -28.11 -19.11 5.81
C VAL A 101 -29.04 -18.78 6.97
#